data_AF-N0B7N9-F1
#
_entry.id   AF-N0B7N9-F1
#
_cell.length_a   1.000
_cell.length_b   1.000
_cell.length_c   1.000
_cell.angle_alpha   90.00
_cell.angle_beta   90.00
_cell.angle_gamma   90.00
#
_symmetry.space_group_name_H-M   'P 1'
#
loop_
_entity.id
_entity.type
_entity.pdbx_description
1 polymer ?
#
loop_
_entity_poly.entity_id
_entity_poly.type
_entity_poly.pdbx_seq_one_letter_code
_entity_poly.pdbx_strand_id
1 'polypeptide(L)'
;MTFKLVKIHSITNGIKRHFDESKSKADADGFEGEPWQIFVSVANTPEPISFSSEEMALVLSLKNDVIFNELMNIDNCHGALLSAINAFNQSRAKLEESIGAVATAIDEQGQQLSHAIRGKDLDRVRPKMIEVNGLAEALMSATNLELARCDSVLFALNKLLREKCGVAYRVESAQHNSASSSNA
;
A
#
# COMPACT_ATOMS: atom_id res chain seq x y z
N MET A 1 13.07 -17.87 -2.43
CA MET A 1 12.07 -17.59 -1.39
C MET A 1 12.41 -16.35 -0.57
N THR A 2 13.51 -16.32 0.19
CA THR A 2 13.89 -15.15 1.01
C THR A 2 13.98 -13.86 0.21
N PHE A 3 14.56 -13.89 -0.99
CA PHE A 3 14.60 -12.73 -1.88
C PHE A 3 13.22 -12.27 -2.36
N LYS A 4 12.27 -13.19 -2.60
CA LYS A 4 10.89 -12.83 -2.96
C LYS A 4 10.19 -12.16 -1.79
N LEU A 5 10.35 -12.68 -0.58
CA LEU A 5 9.81 -12.08 0.64
C LEU A 5 10.41 -10.68 0.90
N VAL A 6 11.72 -10.50 0.70
CA VAL A 6 12.38 -9.18 0.77
C VAL A 6 11.82 -8.24 -0.29
N LYS A 7 11.57 -8.73 -1.51
CA LYS A 7 10.99 -7.93 -2.59
C LYS A 7 9.56 -7.50 -2.25
N ILE A 8 8.72 -8.41 -1.76
CA ILE A 8 7.36 -8.12 -1.27
C ILE A 8 7.42 -7.05 -0.17
N HIS A 9 8.25 -7.28 0.86
CA HIS A 9 8.45 -6.32 1.94
C HIS A 9 8.87 -4.94 1.42
N SER A 10 9.84 -4.88 0.50
CA SER A 10 10.33 -3.62 -0.09
C SER A 10 9.23 -2.88 -0.86
N ILE A 11 8.43 -3.62 -1.64
CA ILE A 11 7.27 -3.07 -2.36
C ILE A 11 6.25 -2.49 -1.37
N THR A 12 5.85 -3.28 -0.36
CA THR A 12 4.88 -2.84 0.65
C THR A 12 5.39 -1.61 1.42
N ASN A 13 6.68 -1.58 1.78
CA ASN A 13 7.30 -0.42 2.41
C ASN A 13 7.31 0.82 1.50
N GLY A 14 7.57 0.63 0.20
CA GLY A 14 7.48 1.70 -0.79
C GLY A 14 6.06 2.28 -0.91
N ILE A 15 5.05 1.42 -0.91
CA ILE A 15 3.64 1.83 -0.91
C ILE A 15 3.31 2.60 0.37
N LYS A 16 3.71 2.09 1.54
CA LYS A 16 3.50 2.78 2.82
C LYS A 16 4.11 4.18 2.79
N ARG A 17 5.36 4.27 2.34
CA ARG A 17 6.10 5.53 2.26
C ARG A 17 5.40 6.53 1.34
N HIS A 18 4.86 6.10 0.21
CA HIS A 18 4.07 6.96 -0.68
C HIS A 18 2.85 7.57 0.01
N PHE A 19 2.12 6.78 0.82
CA PHE A 19 0.99 7.29 1.61
C PHE A 19 1.44 8.24 2.72
N ASP A 20 2.51 7.90 3.44
CA ASP A 20 3.07 8.74 4.50
C ASP A 20 3.57 10.08 3.95
N GLU A 21 4.24 10.08 2.79
CA GLU A 21 4.72 11.29 2.11
C GLU A 21 3.55 12.17 1.65
N SER A 22 2.49 11.57 1.09
CA SER A 22 1.27 12.31 0.70
C SER A 22 0.64 13.02 1.90
N LYS A 23 0.52 12.31 3.03
CA LYS A 23 0.00 12.87 4.27
C LYS A 23 0.90 13.97 4.84
N SER A 24 2.20 13.70 4.93
CA SER A 24 3.19 14.65 5.46
C SER A 24 3.21 15.95 4.66
N LYS A 25 3.01 15.86 3.33
CA LYS A 25 2.90 17.03 2.47
C LYS A 25 1.63 17.84 2.76
N ALA A 26 0.47 17.18 2.88
CA ALA A 26 -0.77 17.86 3.24
C ALA A 26 -0.67 18.56 4.61
N ASP A 27 -0.07 17.90 5.60
CA ASP A 27 0.17 18.46 6.94
C ASP A 27 1.11 19.69 6.87
N ALA A 28 2.18 19.62 6.07
CA ALA A 28 3.12 20.73 5.87
C ALA A 28 2.48 21.94 5.17
N ASP A 29 1.55 21.69 4.25
CA ASP A 29 0.78 22.72 3.53
C ASP A 29 -0.41 23.25 4.36
N GLY A 30 -0.65 22.70 5.57
CA GLY A 30 -1.80 23.05 6.42
C GLY A 30 -3.16 22.66 5.80
N PHE A 31 -3.16 21.65 4.93
CA PHE A 31 -4.32 21.24 4.16
C PHE A 31 -5.15 20.18 4.88
N GLU A 32 -6.31 20.57 5.41
CA GLU A 32 -7.27 19.68 6.09
C GLU A 32 -8.35 19.13 5.13
N GLY A 33 -7.91 18.57 4.00
CA GLY A 33 -8.82 17.97 3.02
C GLY A 33 -9.29 16.56 3.37
N GLU A 34 -10.19 16.03 2.55
CA GLU A 34 -10.60 14.63 2.65
C GLU A 34 -9.50 13.67 2.17
N PRO A 35 -9.51 12.38 2.59
CA PRO A 35 -8.50 11.40 2.18
C PRO A 35 -8.24 11.32 0.67
N TRP A 36 -9.28 11.41 -0.17
CA TRP A 36 -9.13 11.44 -1.62
C TRP A 36 -8.43 12.72 -2.13
N GLN A 37 -8.38 13.80 -1.36
CA GLN A 37 -7.64 15.01 -1.74
C GLN A 37 -6.18 14.92 -1.30
N ILE A 38 -5.91 14.19 -0.22
CA ILE A 38 -4.58 14.01 0.37
C ILE A 38 -3.79 12.93 -0.37
N PHE A 39 -4.37 11.75 -0.59
CA PHE A 39 -3.66 10.59 -1.10
C PHE A 39 -3.60 10.55 -2.62
N VAL A 40 -2.40 10.61 -3.17
CA VAL A 40 -2.17 10.52 -4.61
C VAL A 40 -2.23 9.06 -5.07
N SER A 41 -2.73 8.82 -6.29
CA SER A 41 -2.67 7.50 -6.93
C SER A 41 -1.25 6.93 -6.94
N VAL A 42 -1.15 5.61 -6.71
CA VAL A 42 0.13 4.91 -6.84
C VAL A 42 0.35 4.62 -8.32
N ALA A 43 1.32 5.30 -8.93
CA ALA A 43 1.69 5.04 -10.32
C ALA A 43 2.46 3.72 -10.43
N ASN A 44 2.23 2.97 -11.52
CA ASN A 44 2.92 1.72 -11.84
C ASN A 44 2.86 0.67 -10.71
N THR A 45 1.67 0.16 -10.42
CA THR A 45 1.47 -0.95 -9.48
C THR A 45 2.39 -2.13 -9.86
N PRO A 46 3.26 -2.61 -8.96
CA PRO A 46 4.15 -3.72 -9.25
C PRO A 46 3.39 -5.00 -9.60
N GLU A 47 4.07 -5.90 -10.31
CA GLU A 47 3.51 -7.23 -10.59
C GLU A 47 3.41 -8.07 -9.31
N PRO A 48 2.37 -8.90 -9.18
CA PRO A 48 2.23 -9.82 -8.06
C PRO A 48 3.38 -10.82 -8.02
N ILE A 49 3.89 -11.08 -6.82
CA ILE A 49 4.97 -12.03 -6.58
C ILE A 49 4.39 -13.23 -5.86
N SER A 50 4.50 -14.40 -6.49
CA SER A 50 4.09 -15.67 -5.90
C SER A 50 5.26 -16.58 -5.55
N PHE A 51 5.08 -17.41 -4.52
CA PHE A 51 6.05 -18.45 -4.17
C PHE A 51 5.82 -19.70 -5.04
N SER A 52 6.91 -20.30 -5.53
CA SER A 52 6.80 -21.52 -6.35
C SER A 52 6.56 -22.75 -5.47
N SER A 53 6.04 -23.83 -6.07
CA SER A 53 5.84 -25.10 -5.38
C SER A 53 7.14 -25.64 -4.77
N GLU A 54 8.29 -25.45 -5.44
CA GLU A 54 9.60 -25.84 -4.92
C GLU A 54 10.02 -25.02 -3.70
N GLU A 55 9.74 -23.72 -3.70
CA GLU A 55 10.02 -22.84 -2.56
C GLU A 55 9.17 -23.22 -1.34
N MET A 56 7.90 -23.54 -1.55
CA MET A 56 7.00 -23.97 -0.48
C MET A 56 7.35 -25.39 0.03
N ALA A 57 7.75 -26.30 -0.87
CA ALA A 57 8.22 -27.63 -0.50
C ALA A 57 9.51 -27.56 0.34
N LEU A 58 10.40 -26.60 0.06
CA LEU A 58 11.59 -26.36 0.87
C LEU A 58 11.21 -26.00 2.31
N VAL A 59 10.26 -25.08 2.53
CA VAL A 59 9.81 -24.72 3.89
C VAL A 59 9.21 -25.92 4.60
N LEU A 60 8.38 -26.70 3.90
CA LEU A 60 7.76 -27.90 4.44
C LEU A 60 8.83 -28.92 4.87
N SER A 61 9.93 -29.06 4.11
CA SER A 61 11.05 -29.93 4.46
C SER A 61 11.77 -29.53 5.75
N LEU A 62 11.69 -28.25 6.14
CA LEU A 62 12.24 -27.72 7.39
C LEU A 62 11.34 -28.03 8.61
N LYS A 63 10.19 -28.68 8.39
CA LYS A 63 9.23 -29.13 9.41
C LYS A 63 8.73 -27.99 10.30
N ASN A 64 8.43 -26.84 9.70
CA ASN A 64 7.87 -25.69 10.39
C ASN A 64 6.57 -25.23 9.70
N ASP A 65 5.46 -25.83 10.14
CA ASP A 65 4.13 -25.60 9.56
C ASP A 65 3.63 -24.16 9.78
N VAL A 66 4.09 -23.50 10.85
CA VAL A 66 3.73 -22.10 11.15
C VAL A 66 4.28 -21.18 10.07
N ILE A 67 5.58 -21.27 9.77
CA ILE A 67 6.21 -20.44 8.73
C ILE A 67 5.67 -20.78 7.35
N PHE A 68 5.36 -22.06 7.08
CA PHE A 68 4.72 -22.47 5.84
C PHE A 68 3.36 -21.77 5.64
N ASN A 69 2.48 -21.81 6.65
CA ASN A 69 1.16 -21.20 6.57
C ASN A 69 1.24 -19.67 6.46
N GLU A 70 2.17 -19.04 7.16
CA GLU A 70 2.38 -17.60 7.07
C GLU A 70 2.87 -17.17 5.68
N LEU A 71 3.78 -17.94 5.05
CA LEU A 71 4.24 -17.64 3.69
C LEU A 71 3.13 -17.80 2.65
N MET A 72 2.28 -18.82 2.78
CA MET A 72 1.09 -18.98 1.95
C MET A 72 0.15 -17.78 2.07
N ASN A 73 -0.02 -17.26 3.29
CA ASN A 73 -0.85 -16.09 3.54
C ASN A 73 -0.25 -14.82 2.94
N ILE A 74 1.08 -14.63 3.01
CA ILE A 74 1.74 -13.45 2.44
C ILE A 74 1.49 -13.33 0.94
N ASP A 75 1.57 -14.43 0.17
CA ASP A 75 1.31 -14.40 -1.28
C ASP A 75 -0.11 -13.85 -1.57
N ASN A 76 -1.10 -14.42 -0.88
CA ASN A 76 -2.50 -14.01 -1.00
C ASN A 76 -2.73 -12.56 -0.56
N CYS A 77 -2.15 -12.16 0.58
CA CYS A 77 -2.31 -10.81 1.12
C CYS A 77 -1.62 -9.77 0.24
N HIS A 78 -0.42 -10.06 -0.28
CA HIS A 78 0.26 -9.20 -1.22
C HIS A 78 -0.54 -9.01 -2.51
N GLY A 79 -1.06 -10.10 -3.10
CA GLY A 79 -1.95 -10.02 -4.27
C GLY A 79 -3.19 -9.16 -4.00
N ALA A 80 -3.85 -9.38 -2.85
CA ALA A 80 -5.02 -8.61 -2.44
C ALA A 80 -4.71 -7.12 -2.25
N LEU A 81 -3.54 -6.78 -1.68
CA LEU A 81 -3.08 -5.40 -1.52
C LEU A 81 -2.91 -4.72 -2.89
N LEU A 82 -2.26 -5.38 -3.85
CA LEU A 82 -2.10 -4.84 -5.21
C LEU A 82 -3.45 -4.65 -5.92
N SER A 83 -4.39 -5.58 -5.75
CA SER A 83 -5.76 -5.42 -6.24
C SER A 83 -6.48 -4.22 -5.61
N ALA A 84 -6.31 -4.00 -4.31
CA ALA A 84 -6.89 -2.85 -3.60
C ALA A 84 -6.31 -1.52 -4.11
N ILE A 85 -5.01 -1.46 -4.40
CA ILE A 85 -4.36 -0.29 -5.02
C ILE A 85 -4.99 0.02 -6.38
N ASN A 86 -5.16 -1.01 -7.21
CA ASN A 86 -5.78 -0.83 -8.53
C ASN A 86 -7.24 -0.38 -8.42
N ALA A 87 -8.00 -0.92 -7.47
CA ALA A 87 -9.38 -0.47 -7.21
C ALA A 87 -9.42 1.00 -6.76
N PHE A 88 -8.55 1.40 -5.83
CA PHE A 88 -8.42 2.79 -5.40
C PHE A 88 -8.10 3.72 -6.59
N ASN A 89 -7.08 3.38 -7.39
CA ASN A 89 -6.68 4.17 -8.56
C ASN A 89 -7.84 4.33 -9.56
N GLN A 90 -8.60 3.26 -9.82
CA GLN A 90 -9.75 3.30 -10.74
C GLN A 90 -10.91 4.12 -10.19
N SER A 91 -11.30 3.92 -8.92
CA SER A 91 -12.39 4.68 -8.30
C SER A 91 -12.03 6.17 -8.20
N ARG A 92 -10.76 6.48 -7.91
CA ARG A 92 -10.27 7.86 -7.91
C ARG A 92 -10.32 8.50 -9.30
N ALA A 93 -9.87 7.82 -10.35
CA ALA A 93 -9.95 8.35 -11.72
C ALA A 93 -11.39 8.64 -12.14
N LYS A 94 -12.34 7.75 -11.80
CA LYS A 94 -13.77 7.97 -12.03
C LYS A 94 -14.33 9.15 -11.23
N LEU A 95 -13.84 9.36 -10.00
CA LEU A 95 -14.20 10.52 -9.18
C LEU A 95 -13.71 11.82 -9.83
N GLU A 96 -12.45 11.85 -10.27
CA GLU A 96 -11.86 13.01 -10.97
C GLU A 96 -12.63 13.35 -12.27
N GLU A 97 -13.00 12.34 -13.06
CA GLU A 97 -13.85 12.52 -14.24
C GLU A 97 -15.23 13.10 -13.87
N SER A 98 -15.84 12.60 -12.80
CA SER A 98 -17.14 13.07 -12.32
C SER A 98 -17.08 14.51 -11.82
N ILE A 99 -16.01 14.88 -11.12
CA ILE A 99 -15.76 16.26 -10.68
C ILE A 99 -15.56 17.15 -11.90
N GLY A 100 -14.75 16.73 -12.87
CA GLY A 100 -14.49 17.46 -14.11
C GLY A 100 -15.78 17.77 -14.88
N ALA A 101 -16.64 16.76 -15.08
CA ALA A 101 -17.92 16.91 -15.78
C ALA A 101 -18.87 17.90 -15.10
N VAL A 102 -18.75 18.05 -13.79
CA VAL A 102 -19.61 18.90 -12.97
C VAL A 102 -19.00 20.30 -12.76
N ALA A 103 -17.67 20.42 -12.82
CA ALA A 103 -16.95 21.68 -12.72
C ALA A 103 -16.95 22.50 -14.02
N THR A 104 -17.17 21.87 -15.19
CA THR A 104 -17.38 22.60 -16.45
C THR A 104 -18.78 23.20 -16.54
N ALA A 105 -18.95 24.40 -16.01
CA ALA A 105 -19.94 25.35 -16.50
C ALA A 105 -19.23 26.31 -17.47
N ILE A 106 -19.47 26.14 -18.77
CA ILE A 106 -19.00 27.09 -19.80
C ILE A 106 -19.88 28.34 -19.69
N ASP A 107 -19.30 29.53 -19.57
CA ASP A 107 -20.06 30.78 -19.69
C ASP A 107 -20.50 31.03 -21.15
N GLU A 108 -21.44 31.94 -21.38
CA GLU A 108 -21.92 32.31 -22.72
C GLU A 108 -20.84 32.94 -23.62
N GLN A 109 -19.62 33.18 -23.10
CA GLN A 109 -18.47 33.74 -23.82
C GLN A 109 -17.35 32.71 -24.10
N GLY A 110 -17.56 31.42 -23.76
CA GLY A 110 -16.61 30.35 -24.05
C GLY A 110 -15.36 30.37 -23.17
N GLN A 111 -15.36 31.08 -22.04
CA GLN A 111 -14.27 31.02 -21.09
C GLN A 111 -14.49 29.91 -20.05
N GLN A 112 -13.45 29.10 -19.85
CA GLN A 112 -13.45 27.98 -18.91
C GLN A 112 -13.26 28.54 -17.48
N LEU A 113 -14.35 28.86 -16.80
CA LEU A 113 -14.32 29.30 -15.41
C LEU A 113 -14.06 28.08 -14.51
N SER A 114 -12.83 27.91 -14.05
CA SER A 114 -12.52 27.01 -12.92
C SER A 114 -13.12 27.59 -11.65
N HIS A 115 -14.39 27.29 -11.38
CA HIS A 115 -15.07 27.75 -10.17
C HIS A 115 -15.82 26.61 -9.50
N ALA A 116 -15.42 26.37 -8.24
CA ALA A 116 -16.11 25.67 -7.16
C ALA A 116 -17.35 24.84 -7.54
N ILE A 117 -17.28 23.53 -7.28
CA ILE A 117 -18.42 22.61 -7.36
C ILE A 117 -19.61 23.24 -6.61
N ARG A 118 -20.71 23.55 -7.32
CA ARG A 118 -21.91 24.13 -6.71
C ARG A 118 -22.51 23.14 -5.72
N GLY A 119 -23.19 23.59 -4.66
CA GLY A 119 -23.70 22.71 -3.60
C GLY A 119 -24.57 21.54 -4.10
N LYS A 120 -25.47 21.78 -5.06
CA LYS A 120 -26.33 20.73 -5.66
C LYS A 120 -25.57 19.71 -6.53
N ASP A 121 -24.43 20.15 -7.04
CA ASP A 121 -23.54 19.39 -7.90
C ASP A 121 -22.58 18.53 -7.08
N LEU A 122 -22.23 19.01 -5.87
CA LEU A 122 -21.50 18.27 -4.86
C LEU A 122 -22.28 17.04 -4.38
N ASP A 123 -23.60 17.17 -4.19
CA ASP A 123 -24.47 16.05 -3.77
C ASP A 123 -24.43 14.87 -4.74
N ARG A 124 -24.21 15.12 -6.03
CA ARG A 124 -24.14 14.08 -7.08
C ARG A 124 -22.83 13.31 -7.04
N VAL A 125 -21.75 13.95 -6.58
CA VAL A 125 -20.40 13.40 -6.52
C VAL A 125 -20.08 12.83 -5.13
N ARG A 126 -20.78 13.28 -4.10
CA ARG A 126 -20.57 12.91 -2.70
C ARG A 126 -20.49 11.39 -2.43
N PRO A 127 -21.37 10.54 -3.00
CA PRO A 127 -21.27 9.10 -2.78
C PRO A 127 -19.94 8.51 -3.26
N LYS A 128 -19.43 8.99 -4.40
CA LYS A 128 -18.13 8.56 -4.95
C LYS A 128 -16.97 9.05 -4.09
N MET A 129 -17.07 10.26 -3.52
CA MET A 129 -16.05 10.77 -2.59
C MET A 129 -15.96 9.89 -1.34
N ILE A 130 -17.10 9.50 -0.77
CA ILE A 130 -17.16 8.61 0.40
C ILE A 130 -16.54 7.25 0.07
N GLU A 131 -16.87 6.68 -1.09
CA GLU A 131 -16.30 5.40 -1.54
C GLU A 131 -14.76 5.48 -1.65
N VAL A 132 -14.24 6.50 -2.33
CA VAL A 132 -12.79 6.66 -2.52
C VAL A 132 -12.09 6.91 -1.18
N ASN A 133 -12.69 7.67 -0.27
CA ASN A 133 -12.16 7.87 1.08
C ASN A 133 -12.05 6.54 1.84
N GLY A 134 -13.12 5.73 1.83
CA GLY A 134 -13.11 4.42 2.49
C GLY A 134 -12.05 3.49 1.91
N LEU A 135 -11.86 3.51 0.58
CA LEU A 135 -10.78 2.76 -0.07
C LEU A 135 -9.39 3.24 0.36
N ALA A 136 -9.18 4.56 0.46
CA ALA A 136 -7.90 5.13 0.85
C ALA A 136 -7.51 4.73 2.28
N GLU A 137 -8.46 4.86 3.22
CA GLU A 137 -8.27 4.48 4.62
C GLU A 137 -8.02 2.98 4.78
N ALA A 138 -8.83 2.15 4.12
CA ALA A 138 -8.67 0.70 4.13
C ALA A 138 -7.30 0.30 3.56
N LEU A 139 -6.86 0.95 2.48
CA LEU A 139 -5.58 0.67 1.84
C LEU A 139 -4.38 1.03 2.74
N MET A 140 -4.43 2.16 3.44
CA MET A 140 -3.41 2.49 4.44
C MET A 140 -3.35 1.46 5.57
N SER A 141 -4.50 1.08 6.12
CA SER A 141 -4.58 0.07 7.18
C SER A 141 -4.03 -1.28 6.71
N ALA A 142 -4.43 -1.73 5.51
CA ALA A 142 -3.95 -2.97 4.90
C ALA A 142 -2.44 -2.95 4.66
N THR A 143 -1.89 -1.83 4.17
CA THR A 143 -0.45 -1.67 3.92
C THR A 143 0.35 -1.80 5.21
N ASN A 144 -0.09 -1.16 6.30
CA ASN A 144 0.58 -1.25 7.59
C ASN A 144 0.55 -2.68 8.15
N LEU A 145 -0.61 -3.34 8.09
CA LEU A 145 -0.76 -4.71 8.55
C LEU A 145 0.13 -5.67 7.76
N GLU A 146 0.17 -5.51 6.43
CA GLU A 146 0.96 -6.38 5.57
C GLU A 146 2.46 -6.19 5.76
N LEU A 147 2.90 -4.95 5.99
CA LEU A 147 4.31 -4.68 6.27
C LEU A 147 4.75 -5.36 7.58
N ALA A 148 3.96 -5.21 8.64
CA ALA A 148 4.23 -5.86 9.92
C ALA A 148 4.25 -7.39 9.83
N ARG A 149 3.35 -7.97 9.02
CA ARG A 149 3.35 -9.42 8.72
C ARG A 149 4.63 -9.81 7.99
N CYS A 150 5.00 -9.09 6.93
CA CYS A 150 6.21 -9.36 6.15
C CYS A 150 7.47 -9.32 7.03
N ASP A 151 7.61 -8.33 7.91
CA ASP A 151 8.74 -8.22 8.84
C ASP A 151 8.81 -9.44 9.78
N SER A 152 7.68 -9.80 10.40
CA SER A 152 7.60 -10.93 11.32
C SER A 152 7.99 -12.25 10.64
N VAL A 153 7.45 -12.51 9.44
CA VAL A 153 7.74 -13.74 8.69
C VAL A 153 9.16 -13.75 8.16
N LEU A 154 9.70 -12.61 7.72
CA LEU A 154 11.08 -12.51 7.25
C LEU A 154 12.06 -12.84 8.39
N PHE A 155 11.81 -12.31 9.59
CA PHE A 155 12.61 -12.62 10.77
C PHE A 155 12.51 -14.11 11.16
N ALA A 156 11.29 -14.65 11.22
CA ALA A 156 11.05 -16.05 11.56
C ALA A 156 11.70 -17.01 10.55
N LEU A 157 11.58 -16.72 9.25
CA LEU A 157 12.19 -17.49 8.18
C LEU A 157 13.72 -17.42 8.22
N ASN A 158 14.29 -16.23 8.44
CA ASN A 158 15.74 -16.09 8.58
C ASN A 158 16.25 -16.94 9.75
N LYS A 159 15.60 -16.83 10.92
CA LYS A 159 15.93 -17.64 12.10
C LYS A 159 15.89 -19.14 11.79
N LEU A 160 14.81 -19.63 11.16
CA LEU A 160 14.67 -21.04 10.79
C LEU A 160 15.80 -21.52 9.85
N LEU A 161 16.13 -20.73 8.83
CA LEU A 161 17.20 -21.07 7.88
C LEU A 161 18.57 -21.10 8.55
N ARG A 162 18.82 -20.22 9.52
CA ARG A 162 20.07 -20.25 10.30
C ARG A 162 20.16 -21.50 11.16
N GLU A 163 19.10 -21.84 11.87
CA GLU A 163 19.05 -23.01 12.76
C GLU A 163 19.13 -24.34 12.01
N LYS A 164 18.46 -24.45 10.86
CA LYS A 164 18.35 -25.71 10.12
C LYS A 164 19.38 -25.89 9.01
N CYS A 165 19.86 -24.80 8.42
CA CYS A 165 20.73 -24.84 7.24
C CYS A 165 22.10 -24.20 7.50
N GLY A 166 22.37 -23.65 8.69
CA GLY A 166 23.66 -23.06 9.04
C GLY A 166 24.00 -21.78 8.26
N VAL A 167 23.00 -21.07 7.74
CA VAL A 167 23.21 -19.83 6.97
C VAL A 167 23.85 -18.75 7.86
N ALA A 168 24.97 -18.18 7.43
CA ALA A 168 25.70 -17.17 8.21
C ALA A 168 25.17 -15.73 8.04
N TYR A 169 24.39 -15.46 6.99
CA TYR A 169 23.96 -14.11 6.62
C TYR A 169 22.67 -13.67 7.32
N ARG A 170 22.69 -12.46 7.90
CA ARG A 170 21.52 -11.79 8.46
C ARG A 170 20.86 -10.92 7.39
N VAL A 171 19.56 -11.09 7.18
CA VAL A 171 18.76 -10.16 6.38
C VAL A 171 18.27 -9.09 7.35
N GLU A 172 18.69 -7.85 7.15
CA GLU A 172 18.23 -6.70 7.94
C GLU A 172 17.15 -5.96 7.16
N SER A 173 15.96 -5.79 7.73
CA SER A 173 14.97 -4.86 7.21
C SER A 173 15.31 -3.45 7.72
N ALA A 174 15.22 -2.45 6.83
CA ALA A 174 15.70 -1.08 7.09
C ALA A 174 15.02 -0.38 8.29
N GLN A 175 13.91 -0.91 8.81
CA GLN A 175 13.18 -0.32 9.93
C GLN A 175 13.78 -0.66 11.30
N HIS A 176 14.72 -1.59 11.42
CA HIS A 176 15.29 -1.96 12.73
C HIS A 176 16.43 -1.04 13.23
N ASN A 177 16.81 0.00 12.46
CA ASN A 177 17.91 0.91 12.81
C ASN A 177 17.47 2.19 13.55
N SER A 178 16.19 2.42 13.78
CA SER A 178 15.70 3.60 14.53
C SER A 178 15.68 3.42 16.05
N ALA A 179 16.07 2.24 16.58
CA ALA A 179 16.03 1.96 18.02
C ALA A 179 17.42 1.86 18.71
N SER A 180 18.52 2.11 18.00
CA SER A 180 19.89 1.89 18.53
C SER A 180 20.74 3.15 18.68
N SER A 181 20.20 4.33 18.40
CA SER A 181 20.90 5.63 18.54
C SER A 181 20.24 6.53 19.58
N SER A 182 19.99 5.98 20.77
CA SER A 182 19.91 6.76 22.00
C SER A 182 20.75 6.08 23.08
N ASN A 183 22.06 6.30 23.02
CA ASN A 183 22.97 6.31 24.16
C ASN A 183 24.38 6.63 23.65
N ALA A 184 24.69 7.91 23.62
CA ALA A 184 26.02 8.47 23.77
C ALA A 184 25.87 9.86 24.40
#